data_AF-A0A5Q4H0R6-F1
#
_entry.id   AF-A0A5Q4H0R6-F1
#
_cell.length_a   1.000
_cell.length_b   1.000
_cell.length_c   1.000
_cell.angle_alpha   90.00
_cell.angle_beta   90.00
_cell.angle_gamma   90.00
#
_symmetry.space_group_name_H-M   'P 1'
#
loop_
_entity.id
_entity.type
_entity.pdbx_description
1 polymer ?
#
loop_
_entity_poly.entity_id
_entity_poly.type
_entity_poly.pdbx_seq_one_letter_code
_entity_poly.pdbx_strand_id
1 'polypeptide(L)' 'PDGYIAAVAASRGFIVASRDTSPYAAAGVTVINPWKDV' A
#
# COMPACT_ATOMS: atom_id res chain seq x y z
N PRO A 1 3.23 -5.20 11.05
CA PRO A 1 1.92 -5.72 10.57
C PRO A 1 1.65 -5.37 9.10
N ASP A 2 1.95 -4.14 8.70
CA ASP A 2 1.71 -3.61 7.34
C ASP A 2 2.49 -4.35 6.24
N GLY A 3 3.63 -4.96 6.58
CA GLY A 3 4.41 -5.79 5.67
C GLY A 3 3.66 -7.02 5.14
N TYR A 4 2.72 -7.60 5.91
CA TYR A 4 1.90 -8.72 5.42
C TYR A 4 0.86 -8.26 4.41
N ILE A 5 0.26 -7.09 4.64
CA ILE A 5 -0.69 -6.47 3.72
C ILE A 5 0.03 -6.11 2.42
N ALA A 6 1.23 -5.54 2.54
CA ALA A 6 2.08 -5.23 1.39
C ALA A 6 2.48 -6.50 0.61
N ALA A 7 2.87 -7.58 1.27
CA ALA A 7 3.24 -8.84 0.62
C ALA A 7 2.07 -9.47 -0.16
N VAL A 8 0.85 -9.45 0.41
CA VAL A 8 -0.35 -9.94 -0.27
C VAL A 8 -0.69 -9.07 -1.48
N ALA A 9 -0.62 -7.75 -1.34
CA ALA A 9 -0.88 -6.82 -2.44
C ALA A 9 0.15 -6.98 -3.57
N ALA A 10 1.43 -7.08 -3.25
CA ALA A 10 2.51 -7.33 -4.20
C ALA A 10 2.31 -8.66 -4.95
N SER A 11 1.93 -9.72 -4.22
CA SER A 11 1.74 -11.06 -4.80
C SER A 11 0.54 -11.16 -5.75
N ARG A 12 -0.45 -10.28 -5.59
CA ARG A 12 -1.69 -10.28 -6.39
C ARG A 12 -1.79 -9.13 -7.39
N GLY A 13 -0.82 -8.21 -7.40
CA GLY A 13 -0.88 -6.99 -8.21
C GLY A 13 -1.98 -6.02 -7.77
N PHE A 14 -2.33 -6.01 -6.48
CA PHE A 14 -3.36 -5.14 -5.93
C PHE A 14 -2.77 -3.80 -5.47
N ILE A 15 -3.65 -2.79 -5.43
CA ILE A 15 -3.35 -1.46 -4.92
C ILE A 15 -3.84 -1.37 -3.47
N VAL A 16 -3.00 -0.86 -2.57
CA VAL A 16 -3.35 -0.65 -1.17
C VAL A 16 -3.91 0.76 -0.99
N ALA A 17 -5.12 0.90 -0.45
CA ALA A 17 -5.64 2.19 -0.01
C ALA A 17 -5.30 2.40 1.46
N SER A 18 -4.37 3.30 1.77
CA SER A 18 -3.91 3.56 3.14
C SER A 18 -3.61 5.04 3.37
N ARG A 19 -3.91 5.53 4.57
CA ARG A 19 -3.54 6.88 5.01
C ARG A 19 -2.03 7.02 5.21
N ASP A 20 -1.40 5.97 5.74
CA ASP A 20 0.04 5.91 5.87
C ASP A 20 0.60 5.12 4.68
N THR A 21 1.18 5.85 3.72
CA THR A 21 1.70 5.29 2.47
C THR A 21 3.17 4.88 2.58
N SER A 22 3.88 5.33 3.61
CA SER A 22 5.32 5.14 3.76
C SER A 22 5.76 3.67 3.78
N PRO A 23 5.14 2.77 4.57
CA PRO A 23 5.56 1.37 4.60
C PRO A 23 5.24 0.61 3.31
N TYR A 24 4.16 0.99 2.60
CA TYR A 24 3.75 0.34 1.36
C TYR A 24 4.61 0.77 0.17
N ALA A 25 4.97 2.05 0.11
CA ALA A 25 5.91 2.58 -0.87
C ALA A 25 7.30 1.95 -0.71
N ALA A 26 7.79 1.80 0.53
CA ALA A 26 9.06 1.13 0.82
C ALA A 26 9.06 -0.35 0.40
N ALA A 27 7.90 -1.00 0.44
CA ALA A 27 7.70 -2.38 -0.02
C ALA A 27 7.50 -2.49 -1.56
N GLY A 28 7.54 -1.38 -2.30
CA GLY A 28 7.31 -1.37 -3.76
C GLY A 28 5.86 -1.63 -4.16
N VAL A 29 4.91 -1.49 -3.23
CA VAL A 29 3.49 -1.70 -3.47
C VAL A 29 2.84 -0.39 -3.89
N THR A 30 2.04 -0.43 -4.95
CA THR A 30 1.23 0.71 -5.37
C THR A 30 0.22 1.04 -4.26
N VAL A 31 0.32 2.24 -3.71
CA VAL A 31 -0.52 2.70 -2.60
C VAL A 31 -1.19 4.02 -2.96
N ILE A 32 -2.48 4.16 -2.62
CA ILE A 32 -3.27 5.38 -2.77
C ILE A 32 -3.66 5.91 -1.39
N ASN A 33 -3.62 7.23 -1.20
CA ASN A 33 -4.09 7.88 0.03
C ASN A 33 -5.44 8.56 -0.20
N PRO A 34 -6.56 7.93 0.18
CA PRO A 34 -7.90 8.49 -0.08
C PRO A 34 -8.22 9.73 0.76
N TRP A 35 -7.33 10.19 1.64
CA TRP A 35 -7.47 11.46 2.36
C TRP A 35 -6.68 12.63 1.75
N LYS A 36 -5.78 12.35 0.79
CA LYS A 36 -4.97 13.37 0.10
C LYS A 36 -5.19 13.37 -1.41
N ASP A 37 -5.42 12.19 -1.98
CA ASP A 37 -5.53 11.98 -3.42
C ASP A 37 -7.00 12.04 -3.89
N VAL A 38 -7.82 12.83 -3.19
CA VAL A 38 -9.22 13.14 -3.56
C VAL A 38 -9.31 14.44 -4.34
#